data_AF-A0A7S1UNX4-F1
#
_entry.id   AF-A0A7S1UNX4-F1
#
_cell.length_a   1.000
_cell.length_b   1.000
_cell.length_c   1.000
_cell.angle_alpha   90.00
_cell.angle_beta   90.00
_cell.angle_gamma   90.00
#
_symmetry.space_group_name_H-M   'P 1'
#
loop_
_entity.id
_entity.type
_entity.pdbx_description
1 polymer ?
#
loop_
_entity_poly.entity_id
_entity_poly.type
_entity_poly.pdbx_seq_one_letter_code
_entity_poly.pdbx_strand_id
1 'polypeptide(L)'
;MNYMSSSSFRFLLGLTVAGMGSGLLTTVFGLFHVQVFLEAYKLPLADYALGSVIFAIINTVNDLVGAWYVDVYASKAQHRSDWVGWSLVVFGGMFLLPFWPWTQNKLFHFVASMSCYDTLFSWSAILMG
;
A
#
# COMPACT_ATOMS: atom_id res chain seq x y z
N MET A 1 18.44 8.29 -33.53
CA MET A 1 17.41 8.76 -32.60
C MET A 1 16.29 7.73 -32.63
N ASN A 2 16.28 6.79 -31.67
CA ASN A 2 15.32 5.68 -31.70
C ASN A 2 13.94 6.19 -31.26
N TYR A 3 12.96 6.14 -32.17
CA TYR A 3 11.58 6.49 -31.85
C TYR A 3 11.00 5.46 -30.89
N MET A 4 10.48 5.93 -29.76
CA MET A 4 9.76 5.12 -28.80
C MET A 4 8.48 4.57 -29.43
N SER A 5 8.23 3.26 -29.30
CA SER A 5 6.98 2.65 -29.77
C SER A 5 5.77 3.27 -29.04
N SER A 6 4.64 3.43 -29.74
CA SER A 6 3.38 3.91 -29.16
C SER A 6 2.95 3.10 -27.92
N SER A 7 3.27 1.79 -27.90
CA SER A 7 3.00 0.92 -26.75
C SER A 7 3.83 1.29 -25.51
N SER A 8 5.12 1.56 -25.70
CA SER A 8 6.03 1.94 -24.62
C SER A 8 5.65 3.31 -24.04
N PHE A 9 5.24 4.25 -24.90
CA PHE A 9 4.76 5.56 -24.45
C PHE A 9 3.49 5.45 -23.60
N ARG A 10 2.51 4.65 -24.02
CA ARG A 10 1.27 4.41 -23.25
C ARG A 10 1.55 3.76 -21.90
N PHE A 11 2.48 2.80 -21.86
CA PHE A 11 2.91 2.17 -20.60
C PHE A 11 3.53 3.17 -19.63
N LEU A 12 4.44 4.03 -20.11
CA LEU A 12 5.07 5.07 -19.28
C LEU A 12 4.08 6.12 -18.78
N LEU A 13 3.11 6.51 -19.60
CA LEU A 13 2.00 7.36 -19.17
C LEU A 13 1.17 6.69 -18.07
N GLY A 14 0.81 5.42 -18.25
CA GLY A 14 0.10 4.64 -17.24
C GLY A 14 0.86 4.58 -15.92
N LEU A 15 2.17 4.32 -15.98
CA LEU A 15 3.05 4.29 -14.81
C LEU A 15 3.14 5.67 -14.11
N THR A 16 3.15 6.76 -14.88
CA THR A 16 3.17 8.12 -14.34
C THR A 16 1.86 8.43 -13.59
N VAL A 17 0.71 8.12 -14.20
CA VAL A 17 -0.60 8.31 -13.56
C VAL A 17 -0.71 7.45 -12.30
N ALA A 18 -0.27 6.20 -12.36
CA ALA A 18 -0.19 5.29 -11.23
C ALA A 18 0.64 5.87 -10.08
N GLY A 19 1.87 6.32 -10.36
CA GLY A 19 2.77 6.90 -9.37
C GLY A 19 2.22 8.18 -8.73
N MET A 20 1.59 9.04 -9.54
CA MET A 20 0.90 10.25 -9.02
C MET A 20 -0.26 9.87 -8.09
N GLY A 21 -1.11 8.95 -8.52
CA GLY A 21 -2.25 8.48 -7.74
C GLY A 21 -1.82 7.84 -6.41
N SER A 22 -0.85 6.92 -6.45
CA SER A 22 -0.31 6.30 -5.24
C SER A 22 0.34 7.33 -4.32
N GLY A 23 1.08 8.30 -4.86
CA GLY A 23 1.70 9.37 -4.07
C GLY A 23 0.67 10.26 -3.35
N LEU A 24 -0.45 10.58 -4.02
CA LEU A 24 -1.56 11.31 -3.40
C LEU A 24 -2.21 10.50 -2.28
N LEU A 25 -2.50 9.22 -2.52
CA LEU A 25 -3.07 8.34 -1.48
C LEU A 25 -2.14 8.23 -0.27
N THR A 26 -0.84 8.05 -0.48
CA THR A 26 0.16 8.03 0.60
C THR A 26 0.21 9.34 1.36
N THR A 27 0.10 10.48 0.68
CA THR A 27 0.06 11.78 1.33
C THR A 27 -1.18 11.93 2.20
N VAL A 28 -2.36 11.63 1.67
CA VAL A 28 -3.63 11.71 2.41
C VAL A 28 -3.64 10.75 3.59
N PHE A 29 -3.18 9.51 3.40
CA PHE A 29 -3.06 8.54 4.47
C PHE A 29 -2.14 9.06 5.59
N GLY A 30 -0.94 9.53 5.24
CA GLY A 30 0.03 10.06 6.19
C GLY A 30 -0.50 11.25 7.00
N LEU A 31 -1.30 12.11 6.39
CA LEU A 31 -1.90 13.27 7.06
C LEU A 31 -3.01 12.90 8.04
N PHE A 32 -3.85 11.91 7.70
CA PHE A 32 -5.12 11.71 8.42
C PHE A 32 -5.23 10.43 9.23
N HIS A 33 -4.49 9.36 8.94
CA HIS A 33 -4.71 8.06 9.62
C HIS A 33 -4.56 8.17 11.15
N VAL A 34 -3.56 8.91 11.63
CA VAL A 34 -3.33 9.12 13.08
C VAL A 34 -4.54 9.78 13.74
N GLN A 35 -5.04 10.86 13.13
CA GLN A 35 -6.21 11.60 13.63
C GLN A 35 -7.46 10.74 13.62
N VAL A 36 -7.66 9.91 12.57
CA VAL A 36 -8.79 8.97 12.52
C VAL A 36 -8.77 8.02 13.72
N PHE A 37 -7.63 7.41 14.03
CA PHE A 37 -7.57 6.46 15.13
C PHE A 37 -7.62 7.12 16.51
N LEU A 38 -6.85 8.19 16.74
CA LEU A 38 -6.79 8.84 18.04
C LEU A 38 -8.02 9.71 18.32
N GLU A 39 -8.52 10.45 17.32
CA GLU A 39 -9.56 11.46 17.52
C GLU A 39 -10.95 10.98 17.11
N ALA A 40 -11.11 10.33 15.95
CA ALA A 40 -12.44 9.88 15.51
C ALA A 40 -12.84 8.58 16.20
N TYR A 41 -11.98 7.57 16.19
CA TYR A 41 -12.24 6.30 16.86
C TYR A 41 -11.91 6.30 18.35
N LYS A 42 -11.22 7.33 18.86
CA LYS A 42 -10.85 7.40 20.29
C LYS A 42 -10.08 6.14 20.74
N LEU A 43 -9.09 5.71 19.94
CA LEU A 43 -8.14 4.68 20.35
C LEU A 43 -7.23 5.27 21.44
N PRO A 44 -7.09 4.63 22.62
CA PRO A 44 -6.17 5.09 23.65
C PRO A 44 -4.74 5.19 23.11
N LEU A 45 -3.98 6.20 23.56
CA LEU A 45 -2.61 6.42 23.09
C LEU A 45 -1.69 5.22 23.38
N ALA A 46 -1.91 4.53 24.51
CA ALA A 46 -1.17 3.31 24.86
C ALA A 46 -1.43 2.18 23.85
N ASP A 47 -2.68 1.99 23.43
CA ASP A 47 -3.06 0.99 22.43
C ASP A 47 -2.55 1.37 21.04
N TYR A 48 -2.57 2.66 20.70
CA TYR A 48 -1.96 3.16 19.45
C TYR A 48 -0.46 2.86 19.42
N ALA A 49 0.27 3.11 20.51
CA ALA A 49 1.69 2.82 20.61
C ALA A 49 1.97 1.31 20.52
N LEU A 50 1.21 0.49 21.25
CA LEU A 50 1.30 -0.97 21.17
C LEU A 50 1.01 -1.48 19.76
N GLY A 51 -0.08 -1.00 19.15
CA GLY A 51 -0.45 -1.33 17.79
C GLY A 51 0.63 -0.95 16.79
N SER A 52 1.33 0.18 17.00
CA SER A 52 2.41 0.63 16.11
C SER A 52 3.60 -0.30 16.17
N VAL A 53 3.92 -0.83 17.36
CA VAL A 53 4.96 -1.86 17.53
C VAL A 53 4.57 -3.16 16.84
N ILE A 54 3.33 -3.62 17.04
CA ILE A 54 2.81 -4.84 16.39
C ILE A 54 2.84 -4.68 14.86
N PHE A 55 2.33 -3.55 14.37
CA PHE A 55 2.36 -3.19 12.96
C PHE A 55 3.79 -3.20 12.40
N ALA A 56 4.76 -2.57 13.07
CA ALA A 56 6.15 -2.53 12.60
C ALA A 56 6.76 -3.94 12.45
N ILE A 57 6.46 -4.85 13.38
CA ILE A 57 6.90 -6.25 13.28
C ILE A 57 6.26 -6.93 12.07
N ILE A 58 4.94 -6.81 11.91
CA ILE A 58 4.23 -7.38 10.76
C ILE A 58 4.81 -6.83 9.45
N ASN A 59 5.07 -5.52 9.40
CA ASN A 59 5.57 -4.87 8.21
C ASN A 59 6.96 -5.36 7.81
N THR A 60 7.84 -5.51 8.80
CA THR A 60 9.19 -6.04 8.58
C THR A 60 9.14 -7.43 7.96
N VAL A 61 8.23 -8.29 8.43
CA VAL A 61 8.02 -9.63 7.86
C VAL A 61 7.48 -9.53 6.42
N ASN A 62 6.50 -8.67 6.19
CA ASN A 62 5.88 -8.50 4.88
C ASN A 62 6.85 -7.97 3.83
N ASP A 63 7.75 -7.04 4.20
CA ASP A 63 8.77 -6.53 3.30
C ASP A 63 9.77 -7.63 2.88
N LEU A 64 10.21 -8.47 3.82
CA LEU A 64 11.10 -9.61 3.53
C LEU A 64 10.43 -10.64 2.61
N VAL A 65 9.17 -10.99 2.90
CA VAL A 65 8.41 -11.95 2.09
C VAL A 65 8.10 -11.37 0.71
N GLY A 66 7.74 -10.08 0.64
CA GLY A 66 7.45 -9.37 -0.60
C GLY A 66 8.66 -9.31 -1.52
N ALA A 67 9.83 -8.93 -0.98
CA ALA A 67 11.08 -8.93 -1.72
C ALA A 67 11.41 -10.32 -2.29
N TRP A 68 11.34 -11.36 -1.45
CA TRP A 68 11.57 -12.74 -1.89
C TRP A 68 10.58 -13.18 -2.98
N TYR A 69 9.30 -12.85 -2.84
CA TYR A 69 8.28 -13.21 -3.83
C TYR A 69 8.57 -12.55 -5.18
N VAL A 70 8.88 -11.26 -5.19
CA VAL A 70 9.18 -10.51 -6.41
C VAL A 70 10.40 -11.10 -7.12
N ASP A 71 11.46 -11.42 -6.36
CA ASP A 71 12.67 -12.03 -6.92
C ASP A 71 12.39 -13.38 -7.59
N VAL A 72 11.52 -14.20 -7.00
CA VAL A 72 11.21 -15.55 -7.51
C VAL A 72 10.21 -15.54 -8.68
N TYR A 73 9.17 -14.69 -8.59
CA TYR A 73 8.00 -14.73 -9.48
C TYR A 73 7.85 -13.53 -10.40
N ALA A 74 8.07 -12.31 -9.92
CA ALA A 74 7.86 -11.09 -10.71
C ALA A 74 8.96 -10.89 -11.77
N SER A 75 10.20 -11.31 -11.47
CA SER A 75 11.31 -11.34 -12.44
C SER A 75 11.04 -12.23 -13.67
N LYS A 76 10.06 -13.14 -13.57
CA LYS A 76 9.66 -14.09 -14.62
C LYS A 76 8.30 -13.76 -15.26
N ALA A 77 7.61 -12.71 -14.81
CA ALA A 77 6.25 -12.41 -15.25
C ALA A 77 6.22 -11.78 -16.65
N GLN A 78 5.61 -12.47 -17.63
CA GLN A 78 5.43 -11.95 -19.00
C GLN A 78 4.45 -10.77 -19.10
N HIS A 79 3.69 -10.47 -18.03
CA HIS A 79 2.62 -9.45 -18.00
C HIS A 79 2.71 -8.52 -16.78
N ARG A 80 3.91 -8.00 -16.47
CA ARG A 80 4.17 -7.10 -15.33
C ARG A 80 3.19 -5.91 -15.26
N SER A 81 2.75 -5.37 -16.40
CA SER A 81 1.76 -4.27 -16.47
C SER A 81 0.43 -4.62 -15.81
N ASP A 82 -0.02 -5.86 -15.97
CA ASP A 82 -1.33 -6.30 -15.47
C ASP A 82 -1.26 -6.47 -13.94
N TRP A 83 -0.12 -6.98 -13.45
CA TRP A 83 0.16 -7.07 -12.01
C TRP A 83 0.22 -5.71 -11.34
N VAL A 84 0.85 -4.72 -11.98
CA VAL A 84 0.85 -3.32 -11.50
C VAL A 84 -0.57 -2.76 -11.45
N GLY A 85 -1.36 -3.00 -12.50
CA GLY A 85 -2.76 -2.55 -12.54
C GLY A 85 -3.59 -3.13 -11.40
N TRP A 86 -3.53 -4.45 -11.21
CA TRP A 86 -4.24 -5.12 -10.11
C TRP A 86 -3.75 -4.67 -8.74
N SER A 87 -2.44 -4.54 -8.52
CA SER A 87 -1.92 -4.14 -7.21
C SER A 87 -2.41 -2.75 -6.80
N LEU A 88 -2.48 -1.81 -7.74
CA LEU A 88 -2.96 -0.45 -7.47
C LEU A 88 -4.46 -0.40 -7.18
N VAL A 89 -5.26 -1.24 -7.85
CA VAL A 89 -6.70 -1.35 -7.56
C VAL A 89 -6.91 -1.87 -6.14
N VAL A 90 -6.21 -2.94 -5.76
CA VAL A 90 -6.32 -3.50 -4.40
C VAL A 90 -5.77 -2.52 -3.36
N PHE A 91 -4.67 -1.82 -3.67
CA PHE A 91 -4.11 -0.76 -2.82
C PHE A 91 -5.12 0.37 -2.56
N GLY A 92 -5.80 0.85 -3.60
CA GLY A 92 -6.87 1.84 -3.45
C GLY A 92 -8.02 1.36 -2.56
N GLY A 93 -8.34 0.06 -2.59
CA GLY A 93 -9.29 -0.56 -1.67
C GLY A 93 -8.79 -0.57 -0.22
N MET A 94 -7.53 -0.97 0.01
CA MET A 94 -6.96 -1.03 1.36
C MET A 94 -6.75 0.36 1.97
N PHE A 95 -6.52 1.40 1.15
CA PHE A 95 -6.49 2.79 1.59
C PHE A 95 -7.76 3.20 2.35
N LEU A 96 -8.92 2.61 2.04
CA LEU A 96 -10.19 2.96 2.68
C LEU A 96 -10.36 2.32 4.07
N LEU A 97 -9.59 1.27 4.40
CA LEU A 97 -9.78 0.51 5.65
C LEU A 97 -9.68 1.34 6.93
N PRO A 98 -8.72 2.27 7.09
CA PRO A 98 -8.69 3.14 8.27
C PRO A 98 -9.94 4.01 8.39
N PHE A 99 -10.48 4.48 7.25
CA PHE A 99 -11.56 5.48 7.22
C PHE A 99 -12.95 4.86 7.35
N TRP A 100 -13.05 3.53 7.33
CA TRP A 100 -14.31 2.82 7.47
C TRP A 100 -14.35 2.01 8.78
N PRO A 101 -15.38 2.18 9.65
CA PRO A 101 -15.45 1.50 10.94
C PRO A 101 -15.96 0.05 10.80
N TRP A 102 -15.17 -0.84 10.21
CA TRP A 102 -15.56 -2.23 9.94
C TRP A 102 -15.50 -3.16 11.16
N THR A 103 -14.98 -2.71 12.30
CA THR A 103 -14.96 -3.49 13.54
C THR A 103 -15.04 -2.61 14.78
N GLN A 104 -15.53 -3.19 15.88
CA GLN A 104 -15.61 -2.52 17.19
C GLN A 104 -14.27 -2.59 17.96
N ASN A 105 -13.41 -3.56 17.63
CA ASN A 105 -12.08 -3.67 18.24
C ASN A 105 -11.12 -2.70 17.57
N LYS A 106 -10.95 -1.52 18.18
CA LYS A 106 -10.17 -0.41 17.63
C LYS A 106 -8.68 -0.72 17.45
N LEU A 107 -8.08 -1.50 18.36
CA LEU A 107 -6.69 -1.92 18.25
C LEU A 107 -6.51 -2.87 17.07
N PHE A 108 -7.41 -3.84 16.93
CA PHE A 108 -7.40 -4.74 15.78
C PHE A 108 -7.67 -3.99 14.47
N HIS A 109 -8.62 -3.05 14.48
CA HIS A 109 -8.89 -2.16 13.35
C HIS A 109 -7.62 -1.43 12.90
N PHE A 110 -6.91 -0.83 13.85
CA PHE A 110 -5.66 -0.12 13.62
C PHE A 110 -4.62 -1.04 12.99
N VAL A 111 -4.23 -2.11 13.69
CA VAL A 111 -3.16 -3.02 13.22
C VAL A 111 -3.49 -3.59 11.84
N ALA A 112 -4.71 -4.10 11.65
CA ALA A 112 -5.10 -4.69 10.37
C ALA A 112 -5.11 -3.65 9.24
N SER A 113 -5.67 -2.46 9.47
CA SER A 113 -5.73 -1.43 8.43
C SER A 113 -4.34 -0.92 8.05
N MET A 114 -3.48 -0.68 9.05
CA MET A 114 -2.10 -0.23 8.83
C MET A 114 -1.30 -1.30 8.08
N SER A 115 -1.38 -2.57 8.51
CA SER A 115 -0.67 -3.66 7.85
C SER A 115 -1.16 -3.91 6.43
N CYS A 116 -2.47 -3.90 6.18
CA CYS A 116 -3.02 -4.09 4.82
C CYS A 116 -2.61 -2.95 3.88
N TYR A 117 -2.63 -1.71 4.37
CA TYR A 117 -2.21 -0.55 3.60
C TYR A 117 -0.73 -0.63 3.22
N ASP A 118 0.14 -0.85 4.21
CA ASP A 118 1.60 -0.83 4.00
C ASP A 118 2.07 -1.99 3.12
N THR A 119 1.56 -3.20 3.36
CA THR A 119 1.89 -4.40 2.55
C THR A 119 1.64 -4.16 1.05
N LEU A 120 0.49 -3.55 0.72
CA LEU A 120 0.16 -3.29 -0.68
C LEU A 120 0.85 -2.05 -1.25
N PHE A 121 1.21 -1.09 -0.40
CA PHE A 121 2.08 0.00 -0.79
C PHE A 121 3.46 -0.52 -1.17
N SER A 122 4.13 -1.27 -0.28
CA SER A 122 5.43 -1.91 -0.54
C SER A 122 5.38 -2.79 -1.78
N TRP A 123 4.37 -3.65 -1.91
CA TRP A 123 4.19 -4.49 -3.09
C TRP A 123 4.04 -3.70 -4.39
N SER A 124 3.20 -2.65 -4.38
CA SER A 124 2.99 -1.81 -5.56
C SER A 124 4.25 -1.04 -5.92
N ALA A 125 4.99 -0.53 -4.92
CA ALA A 125 6.25 0.16 -5.12
C ALA A 125 7.29 -0.77 -5.79
N ILE A 126 7.42 -2.01 -5.31
CA ILE A 126 8.34 -2.98 -5.90
C ILE A 126 7.92 -3.36 -7.33
N LEU A 127 6.63 -3.53 -7.61
CA LEU A 127 6.16 -3.83 -8.96
C LEU A 127 6.36 -2.65 -9.94
N MET A 128 6.35 -1.41 -9.46
CA MET A 128 6.55 -0.20 -10.27
C MET A 128 8.02 0.15 -10.53
N GLY A 129 8.95 -0.25 -9.64
CA GLY A 129 10.40 -0.02 -9.75
C GLY A 129 11.13 -1.07 -10.59
#